data_AF-V9Y0Z5-F1
#
_entry.id   AF-V9Y0Z5-F1
#
_cell.length_a   1.000
_cell.length_b   1.000
_cell.length_c   1.000
_cell.angle_alpha   90.00
_cell.angle_beta   90.00
_cell.angle_gamma   90.00
#
_symmetry.space_group_name_H-M   'P 1'
#
loop_
_entity.id
_entity.type
_entity.pdbx_description
1 polymer ?
#
loop_
_entity_poly.entity_id
_entity_poly.type
_entity_poly.pdbx_seq_one_letter_code
_entity_poly.pdbx_strand_id
1 'polypeptide(L)'
;MLPNNRAVALRVPRAPGAQEVAPYTTATAMPAGWIWTIPLDQRDGTGYVYSDQFCTPEEAERTLREFAAPGSDDLPANHVAMRIGRTQ
;
A
#
# COMPACT_ATOMS: atom_id res chain seq x y z
N MET A 1 -0.72 -11.17 19.20
CA MET A 1 -0.75 -9.70 19.00
C MET A 1 -0.47 -9.42 17.53
N LEU A 2 -1.22 -8.52 16.88
CA LEU A 2 -0.94 -8.09 15.50
C LEU A 2 -0.20 -6.74 15.59
N PRO A 3 1.10 -6.67 15.24
CA PRO A 3 1.92 -5.48 15.50
C PRO A 3 1.68 -4.34 14.51
N ASN A 4 1.19 -4.63 13.30
CA ASN A 4 1.01 -3.62 12.27
C ASN A 4 -0.11 -2.64 12.66
N ASN A 5 0.24 -1.37 12.77
CA ASN A 5 -0.59 -0.31 13.32
C ASN A 5 -0.65 0.94 12.43
N ARG A 6 0.05 0.93 11.28
CA ARG A 6 0.02 2.02 10.30
C ARG A 6 -0.15 1.50 8.88
N ALA A 7 -0.64 2.38 8.01
CA ALA A 7 -0.69 2.15 6.58
C ALA A 7 -0.40 3.44 5.81
N VAL A 8 0.21 3.31 4.64
CA VAL A 8 0.27 4.36 3.62
C VAL A 8 -0.34 3.82 2.34
N ALA A 9 -1.15 4.62 1.64
CA ALA A 9 -1.86 4.19 0.43
C ALA A 9 -1.66 5.15 -0.74
N LEU A 10 -1.55 4.57 -1.94
CA LEU A 10 -1.48 5.26 -3.23
C LEU A 10 -2.60 4.79 -4.17
N ARG A 11 -2.96 5.67 -5.10
CA ARG A 11 -3.83 5.37 -6.24
C ARG A 11 -2.98 5.47 -7.50
N VAL A 12 -2.61 4.35 -8.08
CA VAL A 12 -1.67 4.29 -9.22
C VAL A 12 -2.46 4.14 -10.52
N PRO A 13 -2.42 5.11 -11.46
CA PRO A 13 -3.08 4.96 -12.76
C PRO A 13 -2.54 3.75 -13.53
N ARG A 14 -3.41 3.01 -14.20
CA ARG A 14 -2.99 1.94 -15.10
C ARG A 14 -2.64 2.50 -16.48
N ALA A 15 -1.64 1.90 -17.13
CA ALA A 15 -1.31 2.27 -18.49
C ALA A 15 -2.47 1.96 -19.46
N PRO A 16 -2.69 2.78 -20.51
CA PRO A 16 -3.62 2.45 -21.57
C PRO A 16 -3.28 1.08 -22.18
N GLY A 17 -4.28 0.19 -22.31
CA GLY A 17 -4.05 -1.16 -22.82
C GLY A 17 -3.34 -2.10 -21.83
N ALA A 18 -3.30 -1.74 -20.53
CA ALA A 18 -2.87 -2.67 -19.49
C ALA A 18 -3.65 -4.00 -19.58
N GLN A 19 -3.01 -5.06 -19.11
CA GLN A 19 -3.60 -6.39 -19.02
C GLN A 19 -4.95 -6.35 -18.28
N GLU A 20 -5.80 -7.35 -18.51
CA GLU A 20 -7.11 -7.44 -17.89
C GLU A 20 -7.04 -7.27 -16.36
N VAL A 21 -8.09 -6.71 -15.77
CA VAL A 21 -8.18 -6.51 -14.31
C VAL A 21 -8.16 -7.88 -13.64
N ALA A 22 -7.07 -8.19 -12.93
CA ALA A 22 -6.94 -9.47 -12.28
C ALA A 22 -8.07 -9.66 -11.25
N PRO A 23 -8.75 -10.83 -11.22
CA PRO A 23 -9.94 -11.06 -10.38
C PRO A 23 -9.57 -11.39 -8.92
N TYR A 24 -8.48 -10.85 -8.43
CA TYR A 24 -7.96 -11.10 -7.08
C TYR A 24 -7.20 -9.90 -6.55
N THR A 25 -7.08 -9.84 -5.23
CA THR A 25 -6.20 -8.91 -4.53
C THR A 25 -4.88 -9.61 -4.20
N THR A 26 -3.76 -8.93 -4.45
CA THR A 26 -2.44 -9.45 -4.09
C THR A 26 -2.03 -8.90 -2.74
N ALA A 27 -1.48 -9.76 -1.88
CA ALA A 27 -0.82 -9.37 -0.64
C ALA A 27 0.65 -9.78 -0.72
N THR A 28 1.54 -8.81 -0.91
CA THR A 28 2.98 -9.01 -1.07
C THR A 28 3.69 -8.75 0.26
N ALA A 29 4.43 -9.73 0.77
CA ALA A 29 5.19 -9.58 2.01
C ALA A 29 6.34 -8.58 1.85
N MET A 30 6.56 -7.75 2.88
CA MET A 30 7.60 -6.73 2.95
C MET A 30 8.34 -6.81 4.30
N PRO A 31 9.54 -6.22 4.44
CA PRO A 31 10.37 -6.36 5.65
C PRO A 31 9.67 -5.95 6.97
N ALA A 32 8.77 -4.97 6.93
CA ALA A 32 8.06 -4.47 8.12
C ALA A 32 6.53 -4.66 8.02
N GLY A 33 6.05 -5.51 7.11
CA GLY A 33 4.62 -5.76 6.93
C GLY A 33 4.28 -6.34 5.56
N TRP A 34 3.29 -5.77 4.88
CA TRP A 34 2.87 -6.25 3.56
C TRP A 34 2.17 -5.16 2.74
N ILE A 35 2.32 -5.22 1.42
CA ILE A 35 1.63 -4.35 0.47
C ILE A 35 0.40 -5.05 -0.09
N TRP A 36 -0.74 -4.36 -0.11
CA TRP A 36 -1.89 -4.78 -0.89
C TRP A 36 -1.83 -4.19 -2.30
N THR A 37 -2.36 -4.94 -3.27
CA THR A 37 -2.67 -4.44 -4.62
C THR A 37 -4.07 -4.90 -5.00
N ILE A 38 -4.98 -3.93 -5.18
CA ILE A 38 -6.37 -4.14 -5.59
C ILE A 38 -6.51 -3.57 -7.01
N PRO A 39 -6.55 -4.45 -8.04
CA PRO A 39 -6.73 -4.03 -9.41
C PRO A 39 -8.13 -3.46 -9.64
N LEU A 40 -8.22 -2.26 -10.20
CA LEU A 40 -9.48 -1.68 -10.70
C LEU A 40 -9.32 -1.35 -12.19
N ASP A 41 -10.43 -0.95 -12.82
CA ASP A 41 -10.48 -0.65 -14.25
C ASP A 41 -9.42 0.37 -14.71
N GLN A 42 -9.39 1.56 -14.09
CA GLN A 42 -8.51 2.67 -14.51
C GLN A 42 -7.25 2.85 -13.66
N ARG A 43 -7.13 2.11 -12.55
CA ARG A 43 -6.08 2.30 -11.55
C ARG A 43 -5.91 1.09 -10.66
N ASP A 44 -4.79 1.00 -9.98
CA ASP A 44 -4.60 0.08 -8.87
C ASP A 44 -4.68 0.84 -7.55
N GLY A 45 -5.46 0.30 -6.61
CA GLY A 45 -5.44 0.72 -5.21
C GLY A 45 -4.37 -0.08 -4.49
N THR A 46 -3.31 0.58 -4.05
CA THR A 46 -2.19 -0.08 -3.37
C THR A 46 -1.84 0.61 -2.06
N GLY A 47 -1.29 -0.15 -1.13
CA GLY A 47 -0.82 0.44 0.12
C GLY A 47 0.01 -0.53 0.93
N TYR A 48 0.90 0.04 1.73
CA TYR A 48 1.79 -0.70 2.61
C TYR A 48 1.24 -0.64 4.04
N VAL A 49 0.85 -1.80 4.57
CA VAL A 49 0.52 -1.99 5.99
C VAL A 49 1.81 -2.35 6.73
N TYR A 50 2.17 -1.57 7.75
CA TYR A 50 3.43 -1.72 8.48
C TYR A 50 3.26 -1.49 9.98
N SER A 51 4.30 -1.85 10.75
CA SER A 51 4.42 -1.54 12.17
C SER A 51 5.42 -0.40 12.37
N ASP A 52 5.01 0.64 13.11
CA ASP A 52 5.85 1.80 13.40
C ASP A 52 7.03 1.53 14.34
N GLN A 53 7.09 0.34 14.92
CA GLN A 53 8.26 -0.15 15.65
C GLN A 53 9.42 -0.54 14.71
N PHE A 54 9.13 -0.81 13.43
CA PHE A 54 10.08 -1.38 12.47
C PHE A 54 10.26 -0.56 11.20
N CYS A 55 9.42 0.45 10.95
CA CYS A 55 9.49 1.27 9.75
C CYS A 55 8.86 2.65 10.00
N THR A 56 9.56 3.72 9.61
CA THR A 56 8.99 5.07 9.70
C THR A 56 7.95 5.32 8.59
N PRO A 57 7.04 6.30 8.76
CA PRO A 57 6.11 6.67 7.68
C PRO A 57 6.81 7.02 6.36
N GLU A 58 7.93 7.73 6.43
CA GLU A 58 8.71 8.16 5.26
C GLU A 58 9.35 6.95 4.56
N GLU A 59 9.90 6.00 5.32
CA GLU A 59 10.44 4.75 4.79
C GLU A 59 9.35 3.89 4.15
N ALA A 60 8.17 3.83 4.77
CA ALA A 60 7.03 3.07 4.26
C ALA A 60 6.51 3.67 2.95
N GLU A 61 6.39 5.00 2.88
CA GLU A 61 5.98 5.68 1.65
C GLU A 61 6.99 5.48 0.52
N ARG A 62 8.28 5.66 0.80
CA ARG A 62 9.35 5.41 -0.17
C ARG A 62 9.27 3.98 -0.71
N THR A 63 9.18 2.99 0.20
CA THR A 63 9.06 1.58 -0.16
C THR A 63 7.84 1.31 -1.05
N LEU A 64 6.70 1.91 -0.73
CA LEU A 64 5.48 1.75 -1.53
C LEU A 64 5.61 2.38 -2.92
N ARG A 65 6.22 3.57 -3.02
CA ARG A 65 6.46 4.25 -4.31
C ARG A 65 7.41 3.46 -5.19
N GLU A 66 8.52 2.98 -4.63
CA GLU A 66 9.47 2.12 -5.34
C GLU A 66 8.80 0.83 -5.84
N PHE A 67 7.91 0.23 -5.05
CA PHE A 67 7.24 -1.01 -5.40
C PHE A 67 6.13 -0.83 -6.45
N ALA A 68 5.25 0.16 -6.28
CA ALA A 68 3.99 0.23 -7.04
C ALA A 68 3.89 1.43 -7.99
N ALA A 69 4.71 2.47 -7.83
CA ALA A 69 4.59 3.71 -8.58
C ALA A 69 5.95 4.30 -9.00
N PRO A 70 6.87 3.49 -9.58
CA PRO A 70 8.19 3.97 -9.94
C PRO A 70 8.11 5.15 -10.92
N GLY A 71 8.75 6.26 -10.57
CA GLY A 71 8.74 7.49 -11.37
C GLY A 71 7.47 8.33 -11.26
N SER A 72 6.56 8.01 -10.33
CA SER A 72 5.32 8.77 -10.07
C SER A 72 5.34 9.41 -8.67
N ASP A 73 6.30 10.29 -8.44
CA ASP A 73 6.55 10.90 -7.12
C ASP A 73 5.45 11.87 -6.68
N ASP A 74 4.70 12.43 -7.62
CA ASP A 74 3.65 13.42 -7.35
C ASP A 74 2.32 12.81 -6.89
N LEU A 75 2.19 11.48 -6.88
CA LEU A 75 0.95 10.84 -6.43
C LEU A 75 0.69 11.15 -4.94
N PRO A 76 -0.53 11.56 -4.55
CA PRO A 76 -0.83 11.84 -3.16
C PRO A 76 -0.82 10.56 -2.32
N ALA A 77 0.04 10.54 -1.30
CA ALA A 77 0.13 9.47 -0.32
C ALA A 77 -0.79 9.74 0.88
N ASN A 78 -1.64 8.78 1.21
CA ASN A 78 -2.52 8.88 2.37
C ASN A 78 -1.98 8.01 3.51
N HIS A 79 -1.54 8.65 4.60
CA HIS A 79 -1.07 7.98 5.81
C HIS A 79 -2.21 7.79 6.81
N VAL A 80 -2.30 6.59 7.39
CA VAL A 80 -3.38 6.18 8.31
C VAL A 80 -2.79 5.48 9.52
N ALA A 81 -3.19 5.92 10.71
CA ALA A 81 -2.97 5.19 11.96
C ALA A 81 -4.18 4.29 12.27
N MET A 82 -3.93 3.05 12.71
CA MET A 82 -4.96 2.05 12.93
C MET A 82 -5.04 1.65 14.41
N ARG A 83 -6.24 1.73 14.99
CA ARG A 83 -6.53 1.16 16.30
C ARG A 83 -6.82 -0.33 16.16
N ILE A 84 -5.80 -1.16 16.37
CA ILE A 84 -5.90 -2.61 16.21
C ILE A 84 -6.58 -3.23 17.44
N GLY A 85 -7.75 -3.81 17.22
CA GLY A 85 -8.53 -4.46 18.27
C GLY A 85 -10.02 -4.36 18.02
N ARG A 86 -10.82 -4.50 19.08
CA ARG A 86 -12.28 -4.37 19.07
C ARG A 86 -12.73 -3.46 20.21
N THR A 87 -13.93 -2.90 20.12
CA THR A 87 -14.58 -2.31 21.29
C THR A 87 -14.82 -3.39 22.34
N GLN A 88 -14.63 -3.04 23.59
CA GLN A 88 -15.07 -3.85 24.73
C GLN A 88 -16.46 -3.41 25.15
#